data_AF-A0A965X266-F1
#
_entry.id   AF-A0A965X266-F1
#
_cell.length_a   1.000
_cell.length_b   1.000
_cell.length_c   1.000
_cell.angle_alpha   90.00
_cell.angle_beta   90.00
_cell.angle_gamma   90.00
#
_symmetry.space_group_name_H-M   'P 1'
#
loop_
_entity.id
_entity.type
_entity.pdbx_description
1 polymer ?
#
loop_
_entity_poly.entity_id
_entity_poly.type
_entity_poly.pdbx_seq_one_letter_code
_entity_poly.pdbx_strand_id
1 'polypeptide(L)'
;MIGELSEDLIMTGDEVDVENLFSDDGGEEKTQVTPPAPKEKEEKEIEKTTEEEEISPDDLFDNPESVGSGKDNQEEEEDTQSEKDKGTSPKTNFYSSIASALKEEGIFPDLDDATLSGIKTPEDFAEAVEKTVQARLDERQKRIDAALQADVEPDEVRRYEQTLANLDSIKEEYITDETEKGERLRKNLIYQDFRNRGYSEARAKREVEKSFNAGTDIEDAKEALESNREYFSTQYQDLIKEAQEEAKEGQRKIKEEAAQLKKSMLDDKEVFTGITLDKTTRQKAFENITKPVFKTEDGEYLTAI
;
A
#
# COMPACT_ATOMS: atom_id res chain seq x y z
N MET A 1 6.46 -34.35 -24.00
CA MET A 1 6.23 -32.96 -24.46
C MET A 1 5.71 -32.20 -23.27
N ILE A 2 6.63 -31.57 -22.55
CA ILE A 2 6.35 -30.68 -21.44
C ILE A 2 6.94 -29.36 -21.91
N GLY A 3 6.10 -28.32 -21.94
CA GLY A 3 6.46 -27.01 -22.48
C GLY A 3 7.58 -26.38 -21.66
N GLU A 4 8.59 -25.90 -22.37
CA GLU A 4 9.63 -25.04 -21.82
C GLU A 4 8.95 -23.74 -21.38
N LEU A 5 8.93 -23.53 -20.06
CA LEU A 5 8.71 -22.24 -19.44
C LEU A 5 9.91 -21.36 -19.81
N SER A 6 9.60 -20.19 -20.34
CA SER A 6 10.53 -19.11 -20.64
C SER A 6 11.36 -18.72 -19.41
N GLU A 7 12.64 -19.11 -19.40
CA GLU A 7 13.64 -18.70 -18.41
C GLU A 7 14.36 -17.38 -18.78
N ASP A 8 13.85 -16.61 -19.75
CA ASP A 8 14.46 -15.34 -20.19
C ASP A 8 14.14 -14.11 -19.31
N LEU A 9 13.67 -14.31 -18.08
CA LEU A 9 13.51 -13.22 -17.09
C LEU A 9 14.50 -13.34 -15.91
N ILE A 10 15.72 -13.82 -16.19
CA ILE A 10 16.83 -13.67 -15.25
C ILE A 10 17.65 -12.46 -15.68
N MET A 11 17.37 -11.32 -15.04
CA MET A 11 18.20 -10.12 -15.07
C MET A 11 19.65 -10.51 -14.77
N THR A 12 20.47 -10.55 -15.81
CA THR A 12 21.92 -10.69 -15.66
C THR A 12 22.44 -9.28 -15.41
N GLY A 13 22.69 -8.96 -14.14
CA GLY A 13 22.96 -7.61 -13.63
C GLY A 13 24.30 -6.99 -14.00
N ASP A 14 24.68 -6.99 -15.28
CA ASP A 14 25.91 -6.33 -15.75
C ASP A 14 25.77 -5.62 -17.12
N GLU A 15 24.58 -5.62 -17.73
CA GLU A 15 24.32 -4.83 -18.94
C GLU A 15 23.18 -3.84 -18.70
N VAL A 16 23.48 -2.54 -18.85
CA VAL A 16 22.44 -1.50 -18.97
C VAL A 16 21.66 -1.80 -20.25
N ASP A 17 20.37 -2.10 -20.12
CA ASP A 17 19.49 -2.22 -21.28
C ASP A 17 19.23 -0.83 -21.86
N VAL A 18 20.10 -0.43 -22.79
CA VAL A 18 20.07 0.88 -23.45
C VAL A 18 18.79 1.07 -24.27
N GLU A 19 18.13 -0.02 -24.69
CA GLU A 19 16.92 0.02 -25.50
C GLU A 19 15.68 0.23 -24.64
N ASN A 20 15.68 -0.26 -23.40
CA ASN A 20 14.57 -0.11 -22.46
C ASN A 20 14.83 0.86 -21.30
N LEU A 21 15.75 1.80 -21.48
CA LEU A 21 16.13 2.75 -20.43
C LEU A 21 14.93 3.56 -19.90
N PHE A 22 14.00 3.89 -20.80
CA PHE A 22 12.78 4.65 -20.54
C PHE A 22 11.53 3.95 -21.13
N SER A 23 11.65 2.67 -21.51
CA SER A 23 10.56 1.99 -22.20
C SER A 23 9.43 1.65 -21.25
N ASP A 24 8.24 1.99 -21.75
CA ASP A 24 6.94 1.59 -21.27
C ASP A 24 6.66 0.15 -21.74
N ASP A 25 6.66 -0.84 -20.83
CA ASP A 25 6.19 -2.20 -21.13
C ASP A 25 4.65 -2.30 -21.13
N GLY A 26 3.95 -1.17 -21.23
CA GLY A 26 2.51 -1.09 -21.47
C GLY A 26 2.20 -0.15 -22.61
N GLY A 27 2.26 -0.69 -23.83
CA GLY A 27 1.73 -0.19 -25.10
C GLY A 27 1.08 1.20 -25.15
N GLU A 28 1.54 2.01 -26.10
CA GLU A 28 0.91 3.26 -26.53
C GLU A 28 -0.61 3.10 -26.80
N GLU A 29 -1.47 3.37 -25.82
CA GLU A 29 -2.90 3.60 -26.08
C GLU A 29 -3.18 5.09 -26.28
N LYS A 30 -3.23 5.46 -27.57
CA LYS A 30 -3.98 6.63 -28.02
C LYS A 30 -5.44 6.44 -27.62
N THR A 31 -5.88 7.13 -26.57
CA THR A 31 -7.29 7.23 -26.19
C THR A 31 -8.12 7.83 -27.33
N GLN A 32 -8.80 6.98 -28.10
CA GLN A 32 -9.92 7.35 -28.96
C GLN A 32 -11.21 6.70 -28.44
N VAL A 33 -12.11 7.57 -27.97
CA VAL A 33 -13.42 7.27 -27.41
C VAL A 33 -14.34 6.71 -28.51
N THR A 34 -14.84 5.48 -28.35
CA THR A 34 -16.10 5.05 -28.98
C THR A 34 -16.93 4.13 -28.06
N PRO A 35 -18.27 4.19 -28.09
CA PRO A 35 -19.16 3.73 -27.02
C PRO A 35 -19.63 2.26 -27.20
N PRO A 36 -20.02 1.56 -26.11
CA PRO A 36 -20.33 0.12 -26.16
C PRO A 36 -21.80 -0.17 -26.45
N ALA A 37 -22.06 -1.24 -27.19
CA ALA A 37 -23.35 -1.94 -27.28
C ALA A 37 -23.11 -3.40 -27.73
N PRO A 38 -24.05 -4.34 -27.51
CA PRO A 38 -24.43 -4.91 -26.22
C PRO A 38 -24.36 -6.47 -26.20
N LYS A 39 -24.46 -7.00 -24.97
CA LYS A 39 -24.48 -8.41 -24.54
C LYS A 39 -25.31 -9.39 -25.41
N GLU A 40 -24.74 -10.56 -25.69
CA GLU A 40 -25.49 -11.79 -25.98
C GLU A 40 -25.27 -12.85 -24.88
N LYS A 41 -26.36 -13.56 -24.59
CA LYS A 41 -26.53 -14.58 -23.56
C LYS A 41 -26.19 -15.96 -24.15
N GLU A 42 -25.58 -16.83 -23.36
CA GLU A 42 -25.78 -18.28 -23.49
C GLU A 42 -26.02 -18.90 -22.10
N GLU A 43 -27.20 -19.53 -21.99
CA GLU A 43 -27.61 -20.43 -20.91
C GLU A 43 -27.08 -21.84 -21.22
N LYS A 44 -26.58 -22.58 -20.23
CA LYS A 44 -26.72 -24.05 -20.15
C LYS A 44 -26.87 -24.55 -18.71
N GLU A 45 -27.78 -25.50 -18.56
CA GLU A 45 -28.31 -26.12 -17.34
C GLU A 45 -27.35 -27.08 -16.62
N ILE A 46 -27.37 -26.98 -15.28
CA ILE A 46 -27.58 -28.00 -14.23
C ILE A 46 -27.29 -29.49 -14.56
N GLU A 47 -26.44 -30.12 -13.73
CA GLU A 47 -26.66 -31.47 -13.20
C GLU A 47 -26.19 -31.57 -11.72
N LYS A 48 -26.93 -32.33 -10.92
CA LYS A 48 -26.88 -32.48 -9.45
C LYS A 48 -25.96 -33.62 -8.98
N THR A 49 -25.78 -33.68 -7.65
CA THR A 49 -25.41 -34.81 -6.73
C THR A 49 -23.96 -34.71 -6.20
N THR A 50 -23.64 -34.85 -4.89
CA THR A 50 -24.25 -35.60 -3.77
C THR A 50 -23.70 -35.14 -2.40
N GLU A 51 -24.50 -35.35 -1.35
CA GLU A 51 -24.20 -35.58 0.10
C GLU A 51 -23.73 -34.41 1.01
N GLU A 52 -24.71 -33.90 1.78
CA GLU A 52 -24.55 -33.05 2.97
C GLU A 52 -24.40 -33.94 4.21
N GLU A 53 -23.31 -33.79 4.97
CA GLU A 53 -23.27 -34.20 6.38
C GLU A 53 -23.85 -33.06 7.23
N GLU A 54 -24.98 -33.30 7.89
CA GLU A 54 -25.59 -32.38 8.86
C GLU A 54 -24.66 -32.24 10.09
N ILE A 55 -23.89 -31.15 10.15
CA ILE A 55 -23.24 -30.69 11.37
C ILE A 55 -24.26 -29.90 12.22
N SER A 56 -24.66 -30.48 13.35
CA SER A 56 -25.52 -29.83 14.35
C SER A 56 -24.78 -28.65 15.02
N PRO A 57 -25.33 -27.43 15.04
CA PRO A 57 -24.73 -26.28 15.71
C PRO A 57 -24.66 -26.40 17.25
N ASP A 58 -25.43 -27.32 17.85
CA ASP A 58 -25.50 -27.48 19.30
C ASP A 58 -24.34 -28.29 19.89
N ASP A 59 -23.55 -29.01 19.08
CA ASP A 59 -22.37 -29.79 19.55
C ASP A 59 -21.05 -28.97 19.55
N LEU A 60 -21.07 -27.71 19.08
CA LEU A 60 -19.84 -26.93 18.87
C LEU A 60 -19.36 -26.12 20.10
N PHE A 61 -20.17 -26.02 21.16
CA PHE A 61 -19.90 -25.13 22.31
C PHE A 61 -19.92 -25.80 23.69
N ASP A 62 -20.03 -27.13 23.77
CA ASP A 62 -20.28 -27.83 25.04
C ASP A 62 -19.03 -28.10 25.90
N ASN A 63 -17.86 -27.55 25.56
CA ASN A 63 -16.72 -27.55 26.47
C ASN A 63 -15.88 -26.27 26.33
N PRO A 64 -16.12 -25.24 27.17
CA PRO A 64 -15.10 -24.22 27.39
C PRO A 64 -13.95 -24.87 28.19
N GLU A 65 -12.86 -25.23 27.50
CA GLU A 65 -11.60 -25.53 28.18
C GLU A 65 -11.18 -24.30 29.00
N SER A 66 -11.28 -24.44 30.33
CA SER A 66 -10.85 -23.45 31.30
C SER A 66 -9.32 -23.47 31.38
N VAL A 67 -8.69 -22.46 30.77
CA VAL A 67 -7.28 -22.16 31.05
C VAL A 67 -7.18 -21.51 32.45
N GLY A 68 -6.56 -22.21 33.40
CA GLY A 68 -6.04 -21.62 34.63
C GLY A 68 -6.81 -21.88 35.92
N SER A 69 -6.81 -23.12 36.41
CA SER A 69 -6.88 -23.38 37.86
C SER A 69 -6.18 -24.68 38.25
N GLY A 70 -4.87 -24.73 37.97
CA GLY A 70 -3.96 -25.69 38.60
C GLY A 70 -3.64 -25.23 40.02
N LYS A 71 -4.14 -25.97 41.01
CA LYS A 71 -3.61 -25.95 42.38
C LYS A 71 -2.29 -26.72 42.37
N ASP A 72 -1.18 -26.02 42.60
CA ASP A 72 0.00 -26.62 43.23
C ASP A 72 0.56 -25.64 44.26
N ASN A 73 0.49 -26.06 45.52
CA ASN A 73 1.20 -25.47 46.64
C ASN A 73 2.66 -25.91 46.53
N GLN A 74 3.58 -24.98 46.30
CA GLN A 74 4.91 -25.05 46.90
C GLN A 74 5.43 -23.63 47.13
N GLU A 75 5.72 -23.37 48.40
CA GLU A 75 6.28 -22.14 48.94
C GLU A 75 7.74 -22.00 48.48
N GLU A 76 8.03 -20.98 47.69
CA GLU A 76 9.32 -20.30 47.72
C GLU A 76 9.07 -18.79 47.86
N GLU A 77 9.49 -18.25 49.00
CA GLU A 77 9.44 -16.84 49.32
C GLU A 77 10.44 -16.08 48.44
N GLU A 78 9.95 -15.31 47.47
CA GLU A 78 10.62 -14.09 47.03
C GLU A 78 9.75 -12.88 47.40
N ASP A 79 10.25 -12.12 48.37
CA ASP A 79 9.67 -10.90 48.90
C ASP A 79 9.71 -9.79 47.83
N THR A 80 8.66 -9.71 47.03
CA THR A 80 8.32 -8.47 46.32
C THR A 80 7.14 -7.83 47.05
N GLN A 81 7.41 -6.69 47.68
CA GLN A 81 6.39 -5.89 48.37
C GLN A 81 5.26 -5.52 47.39
N SER A 82 4.18 -6.30 47.40
CA SER A 82 2.96 -5.97 46.68
C SER A 82 2.15 -4.98 47.53
N GLU A 83 2.21 -3.70 47.17
CA GLU A 83 1.18 -2.75 47.59
C GLU A 83 -0.17 -3.26 47.10
N LYS A 84 -1.07 -3.54 48.06
CA LYS A 84 -2.47 -3.79 47.81
C LYS A 84 -3.11 -2.49 47.30
N ASP A 85 -3.21 -2.33 45.99
CA ASP A 85 -4.31 -1.54 45.42
C ASP A 85 -4.61 -1.88 43.95
N LYS A 86 -5.89 -2.24 43.74
CA LYS A 86 -6.68 -2.24 42.49
C LYS A 86 -6.45 -3.34 41.44
N GLY A 87 -7.39 -4.30 41.43
CA GLY A 87 -8.09 -4.80 40.24
C GLY A 87 -7.25 -5.28 39.05
N THR A 88 -7.16 -6.59 38.90
CA THR A 88 -6.52 -7.37 37.83
C THR A 88 -7.20 -7.26 36.44
N SER A 89 -7.51 -6.05 35.98
CA SER A 89 -7.82 -5.81 34.57
C SER A 89 -7.15 -4.51 34.15
N PRO A 90 -6.14 -4.53 33.27
CA PRO A 90 -5.48 -3.31 32.81
C PRO A 90 -6.45 -2.54 31.91
N LYS A 91 -7.27 -1.67 32.48
CA LYS A 91 -8.28 -0.91 31.73
C LYS A 91 -7.73 0.33 31.01
N THR A 92 -6.46 0.69 31.22
CA THR A 92 -5.86 1.90 30.63
C THR A 92 -4.54 1.68 29.91
N ASN A 93 -3.86 0.56 30.16
CA ASN A 93 -2.47 0.33 29.72
C ASN A 93 -2.28 -1.01 28.99
N PHE A 94 -3.35 -1.69 28.57
CA PHE A 94 -3.24 -3.02 27.94
C PHE A 94 -2.33 -3.00 26.70
N TYR A 95 -2.58 -2.06 25.79
CA TYR A 95 -1.81 -1.92 24.56
C TYR A 95 -0.38 -1.41 24.80
N SER A 96 -0.20 -0.46 25.72
CA SER A 96 1.14 0.00 26.10
C SER A 96 1.95 -1.12 26.76
N SER A 97 1.34 -1.97 27.58
CA SER A 97 2.02 -3.12 28.20
C SER A 97 2.46 -4.16 27.17
N ILE A 98 1.64 -4.43 26.15
CA ILE A 98 2.04 -5.30 25.03
C ILE A 98 3.19 -4.65 24.24
N ALA A 99 3.09 -3.37 23.89
CA ALA A 99 4.15 -2.66 23.17
C ALA A 99 5.47 -2.61 23.96
N SER A 100 5.41 -2.44 25.29
CA SER A 100 6.58 -2.51 26.17
C SER A 100 7.22 -3.89 26.16
N ALA A 101 6.43 -4.96 26.25
CA ALA A 101 6.95 -6.33 26.17
C ALA A 101 7.62 -6.59 24.81
N LEU A 102 7.01 -6.12 23.70
CA LEU A 102 7.60 -6.24 22.36
C LEU A 102 8.91 -5.46 22.21
N LYS A 103 9.06 -4.33 22.90
CA LYS A 103 10.34 -3.59 22.97
C LYS A 103 11.38 -4.37 23.78
N GLU A 104 11.01 -4.88 24.95
CA GLU A 104 11.92 -5.63 25.85
C GLU A 104 12.44 -6.92 25.20
N GLU A 105 11.59 -7.62 24.45
CA GLU A 105 11.96 -8.80 23.65
C GLU A 105 12.76 -8.45 22.38
N GLY A 106 13.05 -7.16 22.14
CA GLY A 106 13.79 -6.71 20.96
C GLY A 106 13.03 -6.79 19.65
N ILE A 107 11.72 -7.08 19.70
CA ILE A 107 10.84 -7.15 18.53
C ILE A 107 10.58 -5.76 17.97
N PHE A 108 10.42 -4.74 18.81
CA PHE A 108 10.27 -3.33 18.42
C PHE A 108 11.30 -2.43 19.13
N PRO A 109 12.59 -2.52 18.74
CA PRO A 109 13.67 -1.86 19.48
C PRO A 109 13.64 -0.33 19.36
N ASP A 110 13.02 0.18 18.28
CA ASP A 110 12.99 1.62 17.95
C ASP A 110 11.84 2.38 18.63
N LEU A 111 10.98 1.70 19.42
CA LEU A 111 9.91 2.34 20.17
C LEU A 111 10.48 3.14 21.35
N ASP A 112 10.31 4.47 21.33
CA ASP A 112 10.67 5.32 22.46
C ASP A 112 9.61 5.31 23.56
N ASP A 113 10.02 5.69 24.78
CA ASP A 113 9.17 5.63 25.97
C ASP A 113 8.01 6.65 25.92
N ALA A 114 8.15 7.74 25.16
CA ALA A 114 7.06 8.70 24.97
C ALA A 114 5.98 8.09 24.07
N THR A 115 6.36 7.41 22.98
CA THR A 115 5.43 6.67 22.12
C THR A 115 4.70 5.57 22.91
N LEU A 116 5.40 4.78 23.73
CA LEU A 116 4.79 3.74 24.57
C LEU A 116 3.71 4.28 25.52
N SER A 117 3.95 5.45 26.13
CA SER A 117 3.00 6.08 27.04
C SER A 117 1.74 6.65 26.35
N GLY A 118 1.82 6.86 25.03
CA GLY A 118 0.73 7.36 24.19
C GLY A 118 -0.26 6.29 23.75
N ILE A 119 0.12 5.01 23.77
CA ILE A 119 -0.68 3.90 23.24
C ILE A 119 -1.81 3.53 24.20
N LYS A 120 -3.04 4.00 23.91
CA LYS A 120 -4.22 3.76 24.77
C LYS A 120 -5.34 3.01 24.05
N THR A 121 -5.41 3.14 22.74
CA THR A 121 -6.43 2.55 21.89
C THR A 121 -5.83 1.48 20.97
N PRO A 122 -6.64 0.55 20.43
CA PRO A 122 -6.18 -0.36 19.38
C PRO A 122 -5.58 0.40 18.19
N GLU A 123 -6.14 1.57 17.85
CA GLU A 123 -5.67 2.41 16.77
C GLU A 123 -4.27 2.98 17.05
N ASP A 124 -4.01 3.47 18.27
CA ASP A 124 -2.67 3.94 18.66
C ASP A 124 -1.63 2.81 18.61
N PHE A 125 -2.05 1.58 18.95
CA PHE A 125 -1.18 0.41 18.88
C PHE A 125 -0.88 0.02 17.43
N ALA A 126 -1.90 0.01 16.57
CA ALA A 126 -1.73 -0.23 15.14
C ALA A 126 -0.79 0.79 14.50
N GLU A 127 -0.91 2.09 14.85
CA GLU A 127 -0.01 3.14 14.37
C GLU A 127 1.43 2.92 14.83
N ALA A 128 1.65 2.47 16.07
CA ALA A 128 2.98 2.14 16.58
C ALA A 128 3.61 0.94 15.86
N VAL A 129 2.81 -0.09 15.55
CA VAL A 129 3.23 -1.24 14.76
C VAL A 129 3.61 -0.80 13.34
N GLU A 130 2.73 -0.04 12.69
CA GLU A 130 2.95 0.47 11.33
C GLU A 130 4.24 1.29 11.23
N LYS A 131 4.46 2.23 12.16
CA LYS A 131 5.70 3.01 12.22
C LYS A 131 6.93 2.13 12.37
N THR A 132 6.84 1.06 13.16
CA THR A 132 7.97 0.15 13.36
C THR A 132 8.24 -0.71 12.12
N VAL A 133 7.19 -1.12 11.40
CA VAL A 133 7.31 -1.78 10.10
C VAL A 133 7.96 -0.83 9.10
N GLN A 134 7.45 0.39 8.97
CA GLN A 134 8.00 1.42 8.08
C GLN A 134 9.45 1.76 8.40
N ALA A 135 9.84 1.83 9.68
CA ALA A 135 11.22 2.09 10.07
C ALA A 135 12.21 1.03 9.56
N ARG A 136 11.75 -0.22 9.40
CA ARG A 136 12.55 -1.35 8.90
C ARG A 136 12.64 -1.43 7.38
N LEU A 137 11.79 -0.70 6.67
CA LEU A 137 11.80 -0.66 5.21
C LEU A 137 13.00 0.18 4.72
N ASP A 138 13.64 -0.30 3.64
CA ASP A 138 14.60 0.52 2.90
C ASP A 138 13.89 1.67 2.15
N GLU A 139 14.64 2.63 1.60
CA GLU A 139 14.03 3.80 0.94
C GLU A 139 13.14 3.42 -0.25
N ARG A 140 13.49 2.37 -0.97
CA ARG A 140 12.70 1.87 -2.10
C ARG A 140 11.40 1.25 -1.62
N GLN A 141 11.48 0.37 -0.62
CA GLN A 141 10.33 -0.25 0.02
C GLN A 141 9.40 0.79 0.64
N LYS A 142 9.94 1.84 1.25
CA LYS A 142 9.14 2.96 1.78
C LYS A 142 8.38 3.69 0.67
N ARG A 143 9.01 3.95 -0.48
CA ARG A 143 8.34 4.60 -1.61
C ARG A 143 7.23 3.73 -2.18
N ILE A 144 7.50 2.43 -2.37
CA ILE A 144 6.50 1.48 -2.87
C ILE A 144 5.33 1.35 -1.89
N ASP A 145 5.61 1.18 -0.60
CA ASP A 145 4.58 1.12 0.44
C ASP A 145 3.75 2.41 0.47
N ALA A 146 4.40 3.58 0.44
CA ALA A 146 3.70 4.86 0.39
C ALA A 146 2.82 5.04 -0.85
N ALA A 147 3.24 4.51 -2.00
CA ALA A 147 2.47 4.55 -3.23
C ALA A 147 1.26 3.61 -3.18
N LEU A 148 1.46 2.38 -2.70
CA LEU A 148 0.38 1.39 -2.56
C LEU A 148 -0.64 1.80 -1.49
N GLN A 149 -0.20 2.37 -0.37
CA GLN A 149 -1.09 2.93 0.65
C GLN A 149 -1.90 4.13 0.12
N ALA A 150 -1.39 4.82 -0.89
CA ALA A 150 -2.08 5.91 -1.55
C ALA A 150 -2.98 5.45 -2.71
N ASP A 151 -3.12 4.14 -2.94
CA ASP A 151 -3.92 3.57 -4.04
C ASP A 151 -3.38 3.93 -5.43
N VAL A 152 -2.07 4.18 -5.54
CA VAL A 152 -1.40 4.36 -6.85
C VAL A 152 -1.33 3.02 -7.57
N GLU A 153 -1.58 3.02 -8.88
CA GLU A 153 -1.58 1.80 -9.69
C GLU A 153 -0.21 1.09 -9.62
N PRO A 154 -0.16 -0.21 -9.28
CA PRO A 154 1.11 -0.94 -9.15
C PRO A 154 1.99 -0.90 -10.41
N ASP A 155 1.36 -0.82 -11.59
CA ASP A 155 2.07 -0.71 -12.86
C ASP A 155 2.76 0.65 -13.01
N GLU A 156 2.15 1.75 -12.57
CA GLU A 156 2.79 3.07 -12.56
C GLU A 156 3.98 3.11 -11.59
N VAL A 157 3.80 2.55 -10.38
CA VAL A 157 4.87 2.40 -9.39
C VAL A 157 6.04 1.63 -9.97
N ARG A 158 5.76 0.50 -10.63
CA ARG A 158 6.78 -0.33 -11.27
C ARG A 158 7.53 0.43 -12.36
N ARG A 159 6.83 1.19 -13.21
CA ARG A 159 7.44 1.99 -14.29
C ARG A 159 8.44 3.01 -13.75
N TYR A 160 8.07 3.78 -12.72
CA TYR A 160 8.96 4.77 -12.13
C TYR A 160 10.15 4.12 -11.42
N GLU A 161 9.92 3.07 -10.62
CA GLU A 161 10.98 2.36 -9.91
C GLU A 161 11.97 1.69 -10.88
N GLN A 162 11.49 1.10 -11.98
CA GLN A 162 12.36 0.52 -13.00
C GLN A 162 13.19 1.59 -13.71
N THR A 163 12.56 2.72 -14.09
CA THR A 163 13.26 3.83 -14.75
C THR A 163 14.34 4.41 -13.84
N LEU A 164 14.03 4.67 -12.58
CA LEU A 164 15.00 5.20 -11.61
C LEU A 164 16.13 4.20 -11.35
N ALA A 165 15.82 2.91 -11.18
CA ALA A 165 16.83 1.88 -10.99
C ALA A 165 17.77 1.77 -12.20
N ASN A 166 17.22 1.83 -13.42
CA ASN A 166 18.00 1.85 -14.65
C ASN A 166 18.92 3.07 -14.69
N LEU A 167 18.41 4.27 -14.39
CA LEU A 167 19.20 5.49 -14.36
C LEU A 167 20.29 5.44 -13.30
N ASP A 168 20.01 4.93 -12.10
CA ASP A 168 20.97 4.82 -10.99
C ASP A 168 22.08 3.81 -11.28
N SER A 169 21.78 2.78 -12.08
CA SER A 169 22.76 1.78 -12.51
C SER A 169 23.78 2.29 -13.53
N ILE A 170 23.50 3.41 -14.21
CA ILE A 170 24.42 3.99 -15.19
C ILE A 170 25.66 4.53 -14.48
N LYS A 171 26.79 3.89 -14.79
CA LYS A 171 28.12 4.33 -14.38
C LYS A 171 28.70 5.30 -15.41
N GLU A 172 29.56 6.19 -14.92
CA GLU A 172 30.31 7.15 -15.75
C GLU A 172 31.07 6.47 -16.90
N GLU A 173 31.64 5.28 -16.67
CA GLU A 173 32.37 4.51 -17.67
C GLU A 173 31.51 4.17 -18.91
N TYR A 174 30.21 3.94 -18.73
CA TYR A 174 29.27 3.67 -19.82
C TYR A 174 28.94 4.93 -20.62
N ILE A 175 28.99 6.10 -19.99
CA ILE A 175 28.77 7.39 -20.64
C ILE A 175 29.98 7.77 -21.48
N THR A 176 31.19 7.58 -20.95
CA THR A 176 32.45 7.88 -21.64
C THR A 176 32.86 6.82 -22.67
N ASP A 177 32.11 5.72 -22.79
CA ASP A 177 32.39 4.68 -23.77
C ASP A 177 32.15 5.20 -25.19
N GLU A 178 33.18 5.13 -26.04
CA GLU A 178 33.12 5.56 -27.44
C GLU A 178 32.68 4.43 -28.39
N THR A 179 32.23 3.29 -27.85
CA THR A 179 31.56 2.26 -28.66
C THR A 179 30.15 2.70 -29.08
N GLU A 180 29.56 1.98 -30.03
CA GLU A 180 28.16 2.21 -30.42
C GLU A 180 27.19 2.12 -29.25
N LYS A 181 27.48 1.31 -28.22
CA LYS A 181 26.62 1.19 -27.03
C LYS A 181 26.65 2.49 -26.21
N GLY A 182 27.84 3.02 -25.93
CA GLY A 182 28.00 4.30 -25.21
C GLY A 182 27.42 5.48 -25.98
N GLU A 183 27.63 5.56 -27.30
CA GLU A 183 26.99 6.59 -28.11
C GLU A 183 25.45 6.53 -28.06
N ARG A 184 24.86 5.33 -28.13
CA ARG A 184 23.40 5.16 -28.04
C ARG A 184 22.87 5.58 -26.68
N LEU A 185 23.59 5.22 -25.61
CA LEU A 185 23.25 5.63 -24.25
C LEU A 185 23.21 7.15 -24.12
N ARG A 186 24.27 7.83 -24.58
CA ARG A 186 24.32 9.30 -24.58
C ARG A 186 23.19 9.93 -25.39
N LYS A 187 22.90 9.40 -26.59
CA LYS A 187 21.77 9.86 -27.43
C LYS A 187 20.44 9.72 -26.68
N ASN A 188 20.19 8.59 -26.04
CA ASN A 188 18.94 8.33 -25.33
C ASN A 188 18.78 9.23 -24.10
N LEU A 189 19.83 9.42 -23.31
CA LEU A 189 19.81 10.32 -22.14
C LEU A 189 19.48 11.76 -22.54
N ILE A 190 20.22 12.30 -23.51
CA ILE A 190 20.04 13.68 -23.99
C ILE A 190 18.66 13.84 -24.64
N TYR A 191 18.25 12.86 -25.45
CA TYR A 191 16.93 12.88 -26.09
C TYR A 191 15.82 12.95 -25.05
N GLN A 192 15.87 12.08 -24.04
CA GLN A 192 14.84 12.01 -23.01
C GLN A 192 14.80 13.27 -22.14
N ASP A 193 15.96 13.86 -21.81
CA ASP A 193 16.00 15.12 -21.06
C ASP A 193 15.23 16.23 -21.80
N PHE A 194 15.46 16.39 -23.11
CA PHE A 194 14.68 17.34 -23.90
C PHE A 194 13.19 16.99 -23.95
N ARG A 195 12.83 15.71 -24.02
CA ARG A 195 11.42 15.27 -23.98
C ARG A 195 10.77 15.63 -22.64
N ASN A 196 11.46 15.40 -21.53
CA ASN A 196 11.03 15.74 -20.17
C ASN A 196 10.87 17.25 -19.98
N ARG A 197 11.72 18.06 -20.64
CA ARG A 197 11.60 19.53 -20.70
C ARG A 197 10.47 20.01 -21.64
N GLY A 198 9.70 19.12 -22.26
CA GLY A 198 8.54 19.43 -23.10
C GLY A 198 8.85 19.68 -24.58
N TYR A 199 10.03 19.31 -25.07
CA TYR A 199 10.39 19.48 -26.48
C TYR A 199 9.69 18.42 -27.34
N SER A 200 9.34 18.78 -28.58
CA SER A 200 8.85 17.80 -29.56
C SER A 200 9.96 16.82 -29.96
N GLU A 201 9.58 15.61 -30.37
CA GLU A 201 10.52 14.57 -30.82
C GLU A 201 11.52 15.07 -31.88
N ALA A 202 11.03 15.76 -32.91
CA ALA A 202 11.89 16.29 -33.97
C ALA A 202 12.88 17.36 -33.46
N ARG A 203 12.50 18.11 -32.43
CA ARG A 203 13.37 19.12 -31.83
C ARG A 203 14.39 18.47 -30.90
N ALA A 204 13.98 17.51 -30.07
CA ALA A 204 14.86 16.73 -29.22
C ALA A 204 15.96 16.01 -30.03
N LYS A 205 15.59 15.32 -31.12
CA LYS A 205 16.54 14.68 -32.04
C LYS A 205 17.58 15.66 -32.62
N ARG A 206 17.14 16.87 -32.97
CA ARG A 206 18.05 17.92 -33.48
C ARG A 206 19.05 18.39 -32.43
N GLU A 207 18.61 18.58 -31.17
CA GLU A 207 19.53 19.00 -30.10
C GLU A 207 20.53 17.88 -29.76
N VAL A 208 20.11 16.62 -29.81
CA VAL A 208 21.02 15.46 -29.69
C VAL A 208 22.09 15.51 -30.80
N GLU A 209 21.70 15.61 -32.07
CA GLU A 209 22.66 15.70 -33.17
C GLU A 209 23.60 16.90 -33.03
N LYS A 210 23.09 18.03 -32.54
CA LYS A 210 23.90 19.22 -32.31
C LYS A 210 24.97 18.99 -31.24
N SER A 211 24.62 18.31 -30.16
CA SER A 211 25.54 17.93 -29.09
C SER A 211 26.69 17.04 -29.62
N PHE A 212 26.34 16.01 -30.40
CA PHE A 212 27.32 15.13 -31.04
C PHE A 212 28.20 15.85 -32.07
N ASN A 213 27.62 16.71 -32.91
CA ASN A 213 28.38 17.48 -33.89
C ASN A 213 29.31 18.52 -33.23
N ALA A 214 28.97 18.97 -32.02
CA ALA A 214 29.79 19.88 -31.23
C ALA A 214 30.87 19.17 -30.39
N GLY A 215 30.77 17.84 -30.23
CA GLY A 215 31.65 17.04 -29.36
C GLY A 215 31.43 17.31 -27.87
N THR A 216 30.23 17.75 -27.49
CA THR A 216 29.83 18.00 -26.09
C THR A 216 28.95 16.89 -25.52
N ASP A 217 28.72 15.82 -26.28
CA ASP A 217 27.79 14.73 -25.99
C ASP A 217 28.07 14.01 -24.68
N ILE A 218 29.34 13.86 -24.27
CA ILE A 218 29.69 13.23 -23.00
C ILE A 218 29.21 14.08 -21.81
N GLU A 219 29.49 15.39 -21.81
CA GLU A 219 29.11 16.27 -20.71
C GLU A 219 27.60 16.53 -20.72
N ASP A 220 27.01 16.72 -21.91
CA ASP A 220 25.56 16.88 -22.07
C ASP A 220 24.81 15.62 -21.60
N ALA A 221 25.36 14.41 -21.83
CA ALA A 221 24.76 13.18 -21.34
C ALA A 221 24.82 13.03 -19.81
N LYS A 222 25.86 13.54 -19.14
CA LYS A 222 25.93 13.54 -17.67
C LYS A 222 24.91 14.49 -17.07
N GLU A 223 24.82 15.71 -17.61
CA GLU A 223 23.78 16.66 -17.19
C GLU A 223 22.38 16.09 -17.44
N ALA A 224 22.17 15.46 -18.60
CA ALA A 224 20.91 14.81 -18.93
C ALA A 224 20.60 13.63 -18.00
N LEU A 225 21.60 12.85 -17.56
CA LEU A 225 21.39 11.77 -16.59
C LEU A 225 20.87 12.32 -15.25
N GLU A 226 21.52 13.35 -14.71
CA GLU A 226 21.08 14.00 -13.47
C GLU A 226 19.68 14.61 -13.64
N SER A 227 19.43 15.32 -14.74
CA SER A 227 18.15 15.96 -15.01
C SER A 227 17.02 14.94 -15.21
N ASN A 228 17.29 13.80 -15.85
CA ASN A 228 16.33 12.71 -15.98
C ASN A 228 16.00 12.08 -14.62
N ARG A 229 17.01 11.83 -13.76
CA ARG A 229 16.79 11.31 -12.39
C ARG A 229 15.91 12.24 -11.58
N GLU A 230 16.21 13.54 -11.61
CA GLU A 230 15.40 14.56 -10.92
C GLU A 230 13.97 14.56 -11.44
N TYR A 231 13.78 14.60 -12.77
CA TYR A 231 12.46 14.59 -13.39
C TYR A 231 11.61 13.40 -12.95
N PHE A 232 12.11 12.17 -13.12
CA PHE A 232 11.34 10.97 -12.78
C PHE A 232 11.12 10.83 -11.26
N SER A 233 12.08 11.25 -10.45
CA SER A 233 11.93 11.25 -8.98
C SER A 233 10.85 12.24 -8.54
N THR A 234 10.85 13.45 -9.08
CA THR A 234 9.83 14.46 -8.79
C THR A 234 8.45 14.02 -9.26
N GLN A 235 8.32 13.52 -10.50
CA GLN A 235 7.05 13.02 -11.01
C GLN A 235 6.48 11.90 -10.16
N TYR A 236 7.33 10.96 -9.73
CA TYR A 236 6.89 9.87 -8.88
C TYR A 236 6.47 10.35 -7.49
N GLN A 237 7.20 11.28 -6.89
CA GLN A 237 6.83 11.88 -5.60
C GLN A 237 5.52 12.68 -5.68
N ASP A 238 5.33 13.43 -6.76
CA ASP A 238 4.11 14.20 -7.00
C ASP A 238 2.90 13.27 -7.16
N LEU A 239 3.04 12.16 -7.91
CA LEU A 239 2.01 11.13 -8.07
C LEU A 239 1.58 10.55 -6.71
N ILE A 240 2.54 10.12 -5.89
CA ILE A 240 2.26 9.60 -4.54
C ILE A 240 1.56 10.66 -3.69
N LYS A 241 2.04 11.90 -3.75
CA LYS A 241 1.49 12.99 -2.94
C LYS A 241 0.05 13.32 -3.33
N GLU A 242 -0.25 13.41 -4.62
CA GLU A 242 -1.60 13.65 -5.13
C GLU A 242 -2.54 12.54 -4.66
N ALA A 243 -2.15 11.28 -4.85
CA ALA A 243 -2.91 10.13 -4.40
C ALA A 243 -3.14 10.10 -2.88
N GLN A 244 -2.14 10.47 -2.08
CA GLN A 244 -2.29 10.62 -0.62
C GLN A 244 -3.25 11.75 -0.23
N GLU A 245 -3.23 12.87 -0.94
CA GLU A 245 -4.14 13.99 -0.71
C GLU A 245 -5.58 13.59 -1.04
N GLU A 246 -5.81 12.89 -2.16
CA GLU A 246 -7.11 12.34 -2.54
C GLU A 246 -7.61 11.31 -1.52
N ALA A 247 -6.77 10.37 -1.08
CA ALA A 247 -7.12 9.39 -0.07
C ALA A 247 -7.51 10.06 1.26
N LYS A 248 -6.76 11.08 1.71
CA LYS A 248 -7.09 11.86 2.91
C LYS A 248 -8.40 12.62 2.75
N GLU A 249 -8.66 13.21 1.59
CA GLU A 249 -9.92 13.89 1.32
C GLU A 249 -11.10 12.91 1.31
N GLY A 250 -10.93 11.74 0.69
CA GLY A 250 -11.90 10.65 0.69
C GLY A 250 -12.23 10.19 2.11
N GLN A 251 -11.20 9.92 2.93
CA GLN A 251 -11.40 9.57 4.34
C GLN A 251 -12.09 10.67 5.13
N ARG A 252 -11.79 11.95 4.86
CA ARG A 252 -12.48 13.08 5.52
C ARG A 252 -13.96 13.11 5.13
N LYS A 253 -14.29 12.95 3.85
CA LYS A 253 -15.68 12.88 3.36
C LYS A 253 -16.43 11.72 4.01
N ILE A 254 -15.83 10.52 4.06
CA ILE A 254 -16.41 9.35 4.73
C ILE A 254 -16.66 9.65 6.22
N LYS A 255 -15.72 10.27 6.93
CA LYS A 255 -15.89 10.64 8.34
C LYS A 255 -17.00 11.69 8.54
N GLU A 256 -17.09 12.68 7.65
CA GLU A 256 -18.15 13.69 7.67
C GLU A 256 -19.52 13.07 7.40
N GLU A 257 -19.63 12.21 6.39
CA GLU A 257 -20.85 11.46 6.07
C GLU A 257 -21.25 10.53 7.22
N ALA A 258 -20.31 9.79 7.81
CA ALA A 258 -20.57 8.94 8.96
C ALA A 258 -21.05 9.76 10.18
N ALA A 259 -20.48 10.95 10.41
CA ALA A 259 -20.94 11.84 11.48
C ALA A 259 -22.34 12.41 11.20
N GLN A 260 -22.65 12.78 9.96
CA GLN A 260 -23.97 13.22 9.54
C GLN A 260 -25.01 12.09 9.63
N LEU A 261 -24.66 10.88 9.21
CA LEU A 261 -25.47 9.67 9.34
C LEU A 261 -25.75 9.38 10.82
N LYS A 262 -24.73 9.44 11.67
CA LYS A 262 -24.89 9.26 13.12
C LYS A 262 -25.84 10.29 13.72
N LYS A 263 -25.72 11.57 13.32
CA LYS A 263 -26.59 12.66 13.79
C LYS A 263 -28.04 12.44 13.34
N SER A 264 -28.28 12.19 12.06
CA SER A 264 -29.63 11.97 11.52
C SER A 264 -30.30 10.71 12.08
N MET A 265 -29.54 9.64 12.33
CA MET A 265 -30.08 8.39 12.88
C MET A 265 -30.35 8.46 14.39
N LEU A 266 -29.53 9.17 15.18
CA LEU A 266 -29.63 9.13 16.65
C LEU A 266 -30.37 10.33 17.26
N ASP A 267 -30.26 11.52 16.66
CA ASP A 267 -30.81 12.75 17.23
C ASP A 267 -32.24 13.03 16.74
N ASP A 268 -32.58 12.65 15.50
CA ASP A 268 -33.92 12.86 14.96
C ASP A 268 -34.89 11.76 15.45
N LYS A 269 -36.05 12.19 15.96
CA LYS A 269 -37.12 11.26 16.38
C LYS A 269 -37.82 10.62 15.19
N GLU A 270 -37.88 11.30 14.06
CA GLU A 270 -38.47 10.84 12.80
C GLU A 270 -37.36 10.47 11.80
N VAL A 271 -36.71 9.33 12.02
CA VAL A 271 -35.65 8.82 11.13
C VAL A 271 -36.23 8.43 9.75
N PHE A 272 -37.52 8.08 9.70
CA PHE A 272 -38.29 7.90 8.47
C PHE A 272 -39.52 8.81 8.52
N THR A 273 -39.88 9.41 7.39
CA THR A 273 -41.05 10.29 7.29
C THR A 273 -42.30 9.61 7.85
N GLY A 274 -42.86 10.15 8.94
CA GLY A 274 -44.08 9.64 9.59
C GLY A 274 -43.88 8.48 10.57
N ILE A 275 -42.66 8.03 10.84
CA ILE A 275 -42.37 6.96 11.82
C ILE A 275 -41.42 7.47 12.89
N THR A 276 -41.90 7.54 14.13
CA THR A 276 -41.07 7.83 15.30
C THR A 276 -40.47 6.55 15.87
N LEU A 277 -39.15 6.44 15.92
CA LEU A 277 -38.46 5.31 16.55
C LEU A 277 -37.94 5.69 17.94
N ASP A 278 -37.94 4.76 18.89
CA ASP A 278 -37.32 4.96 20.20
C ASP A 278 -35.77 4.91 20.09
N LYS A 279 -35.08 5.48 21.09
CA LYS A 279 -33.61 5.62 21.08
C LYS A 279 -32.89 4.27 20.98
N THR A 280 -33.39 3.24 21.64
CA THR A 280 -32.79 1.89 21.62
C THR A 280 -32.90 1.24 20.24
N THR A 281 -34.03 1.39 19.57
CA THR A 281 -34.22 0.88 18.21
C THR A 281 -33.38 1.65 17.19
N ARG A 282 -33.27 2.97 17.32
CA ARG A 282 -32.37 3.79 16.47
C ARG A 282 -30.90 3.39 16.62
N GLN A 283 -30.49 3.10 17.85
CA GLN A 283 -29.12 2.67 18.12
C GLN A 283 -28.80 1.30 17.53
N LYS A 284 -29.74 0.33 17.64
CA LYS A 284 -29.61 -0.97 16.95
C LYS A 284 -29.58 -0.85 15.44
N ALA A 285 -30.42 0.03 14.86
CA ALA A 285 -30.44 0.28 13.43
C ALA A 285 -29.10 0.86 12.96
N PHE A 286 -28.56 1.84 13.69
CA PHE A 286 -27.23 2.42 13.43
C PHE A 286 -26.13 1.34 13.52
N GLU A 287 -26.13 0.53 14.58
CA GLU A 287 -25.14 -0.54 14.75
C GLU A 287 -25.19 -1.56 13.61
N ASN A 288 -26.38 -1.93 13.11
CA ASN A 288 -26.51 -2.86 11.98
C ASN A 288 -25.97 -2.30 10.66
N ILE A 289 -26.14 -1.00 10.40
CA ILE A 289 -25.64 -0.35 9.16
C ILE A 289 -24.16 0.03 9.24
N THR A 290 -23.59 0.22 10.44
CA THR A 290 -22.20 0.69 10.58
C THR A 290 -21.22 -0.37 11.05
N LYS A 291 -21.68 -1.44 11.70
CA LYS A 291 -20.78 -2.48 12.21
C LYS A 291 -20.48 -3.47 11.09
N PRO A 292 -19.21 -3.63 10.70
CA PRO A 292 -18.85 -4.64 9.72
C PRO A 292 -19.02 -6.04 10.31
N VAL A 293 -19.61 -6.93 9.53
CA VAL A 293 -19.89 -8.33 9.88
C VAL A 293 -19.06 -9.28 9.01
N PHE A 294 -18.70 -8.85 7.79
CA PHE A 294 -17.96 -9.65 6.84
C PHE A 294 -16.89 -8.82 6.13
N LYS A 295 -15.83 -9.46 5.64
CA LYS A 295 -14.77 -8.84 4.82
C LYS A 295 -14.67 -9.62 3.51
N THR A 296 -14.78 -8.94 2.38
CA THR A 296 -14.67 -9.54 1.03
C THR A 296 -13.21 -9.90 0.70
N GLU A 297 -13.00 -10.69 -0.36
CA GLU A 297 -11.67 -11.07 -0.83
C GLU A 297 -10.82 -9.85 -1.21
N ASP A 298 -11.46 -8.79 -1.72
CA ASP A 298 -10.84 -7.51 -2.09
C ASP A 298 -10.56 -6.60 -0.87
N GLY A 299 -10.92 -7.06 0.33
CA GLY A 299 -10.61 -6.39 1.58
C GLY A 299 -11.63 -5.37 2.07
N GLU A 300 -12.76 -5.21 1.37
CA GLU A 300 -13.86 -4.34 1.77
C GLU A 300 -14.69 -4.95 2.90
N TYR A 301 -15.13 -4.12 3.85
CA TYR A 301 -15.95 -4.56 4.96
C TYR A 301 -17.45 -4.37 4.68
N LEU A 302 -18.22 -5.46 4.72
CA LEU A 302 -19.68 -5.46 4.59
C LEU A 302 -20.35 -5.45 5.96
N THR A 303 -21.47 -4.76 6.06
CA THR A 303 -22.27 -4.68 7.29
C THR A 303 -23.36 -5.75 7.29
N ALA A 304 -24.25 -5.76 8.28
CA ALA A 304 -25.26 -6.81 8.42
C ALA A 304 -26.39 -6.74 7.36
N ILE A 305 -26.35 -5.76 6.46
CA ILE A 305 -27.42 -5.37 5.53
C ILE A 305 -26.88 -5.35 4.10
#